data_AF-A0A7Z0MP23-F1
#
_entry.id   AF-A0A7Z0MP23-F1
#
_cell.length_a   1.000
_cell.length_b   1.000
_cell.length_c   1.000
_cell.angle_alpha   90.00
_cell.angle_beta   90.00
_cell.angle_gamma   90.00
#
_symmetry.space_group_name_H-M   'P 1'
#
loop_
_entity.id
_entity.type
_entity.pdbx_description
1 polymer ?
#
loop_
_entity_poly.entity_id
_entity_poly.type
_entity_poly.pdbx_seq_one_letter_code
_entity_poly.pdbx_strand_id
1 'polypeptide(L)'
;MALTFFYAFVTVNLHADTLLEFDFENFRRGQVTGPHSAAVPGITGVHNMANNGVEQFYGTNRKLSMTRWAGPVNFPELTFTTTRRMTLESIEFSHVHNHNPGFTTYPTYDVDVQLDSGSGYTSIGVFTAEPSGYFSEKIAVPGLLLPGTYKLRWIALVSPNTNTEFFGLDNIRLVGTDAQVVNVDIKSNSIHLCSYGPMPAMVAAILGSDEFDINDIITDSLRFSGAEVKLVGKTDPDSLCSRKDVNKDGYEDLVCNYLTMDLGSINASTTKVSIVGDLYDASKFKGVNRDRVNIVKYPCSGATDDDIVTKDREPPQRGFGNH
;
A
#
# COMPACT_ATOMS: atom_id res chain seq x y z
N MET A 1 -16.86 -41.45 6.29
CA MET A 1 -16.78 -40.62 5.06
C MET A 1 -16.39 -39.22 5.52
N ALA A 2 -15.10 -38.88 5.47
CA ALA A 2 -14.58 -37.62 6.02
C ALA A 2 -14.75 -36.51 4.99
N LEU A 3 -15.54 -35.49 5.32
CA LEU A 3 -15.73 -34.31 4.48
C LEU A 3 -14.58 -33.35 4.78
N THR A 4 -13.56 -33.34 3.92
CA THR A 4 -12.46 -32.39 4.00
C THR A 4 -12.95 -31.04 3.46
N PHE A 5 -13.29 -30.12 4.37
CA PHE A 5 -13.52 -28.72 4.00
C PHE A 5 -12.18 -28.04 3.74
N PHE A 6 -11.91 -27.72 2.48
CA PHE A 6 -10.84 -26.78 2.12
C PHE A 6 -11.35 -25.36 2.38
N TYR A 7 -10.79 -24.69 3.40
CA TYR A 7 -11.07 -23.28 3.65
C TYR A 7 -10.08 -22.42 2.86
N ALA A 8 -10.62 -21.57 1.98
CA ALA A 8 -9.85 -20.53 1.32
C ALA A 8 -9.68 -19.35 2.28
N PHE A 9 -8.43 -19.02 2.61
CA PHE A 9 -8.10 -17.78 3.30
C PHE A 9 -8.33 -16.61 2.34
N VAL A 10 -9.31 -15.74 2.61
CA VAL A 10 -9.35 -14.42 1.98
C VAL A 10 -8.51 -13.49 2.83
N THR A 11 -7.20 -13.61 2.70
CA THR A 11 -6.31 -12.52 3.09
C THR A 11 -6.52 -11.43 2.06
N VAL A 12 -7.20 -10.34 2.42
CA VAL A 12 -7.16 -9.13 1.60
C VAL A 12 -5.77 -8.54 1.80
N ASN A 13 -4.79 -9.14 1.14
CA ASN A 13 -3.53 -8.49 0.91
C ASN A 13 -3.89 -7.27 0.06
N LEU A 14 -3.92 -6.09 0.67
CA LEU A 14 -3.57 -4.90 -0.08
C LEU A 14 -2.09 -5.10 -0.41
N HIS A 15 -1.84 -5.88 -1.45
CA HIS A 15 -0.54 -5.85 -2.08
C HIS A 15 -0.41 -4.47 -2.66
N ALA A 16 0.67 -3.79 -2.32
CA ALA A 16 1.07 -2.62 -3.06
C ALA A 16 1.12 -3.04 -4.53
N ASP A 17 0.26 -2.42 -5.33
CA ASP A 17 0.15 -2.69 -6.75
C ASP A 17 0.71 -1.50 -7.52
N THR A 18 0.94 -1.69 -8.80
CA THR A 18 1.36 -0.61 -9.68
C THR A 18 0.17 0.31 -9.92
N LEU A 19 0.13 1.44 -9.22
CA LEU A 19 -0.85 2.51 -9.42
C LEU A 19 -0.72 3.10 -10.83
N LEU A 20 0.52 3.26 -11.27
CA LEU A 20 0.86 3.86 -12.56
C LEU A 20 2.17 3.28 -13.06
N GLU A 21 2.21 2.83 -14.31
CA GLU A 21 3.40 2.34 -14.99
C GLU A 21 3.71 3.19 -16.23
N PHE A 22 4.98 3.37 -16.53
CA PHE A 22 5.48 3.95 -17.78
C PHE A 22 6.49 3.02 -18.39
N ASP A 23 6.11 2.42 -19.52
CA ASP A 23 7.04 1.82 -20.45
C ASP A 23 7.18 2.68 -21.70
N PHE A 24 8.36 2.63 -22.33
CA PHE A 24 8.64 3.36 -23.56
C PHE A 24 8.74 2.44 -24.79
N GLU A 25 8.46 1.15 -24.65
CA GLU A 25 8.67 0.15 -25.70
C GLU A 25 7.75 0.34 -26.92
N ASN A 26 6.57 0.92 -26.71
CA ASN A 26 5.59 1.16 -27.77
C ASN A 26 5.81 2.48 -28.57
N PHE A 27 6.88 3.25 -28.28
CA PHE A 27 7.03 4.62 -28.81
C PHE A 27 7.80 4.69 -30.12
N ARG A 28 7.52 5.71 -30.92
CA ARG A 28 8.41 6.11 -32.01
C ARG A 28 9.58 6.93 -31.45
N ARG A 29 10.75 6.83 -32.08
CA ARG A 29 11.90 7.69 -31.74
C ARG A 29 11.49 9.16 -31.82
N GLY A 30 11.79 9.94 -30.78
CA GLY A 30 11.45 11.36 -30.67
C GLY A 30 10.02 11.66 -30.22
N GLN A 31 9.20 10.64 -29.96
CA GLN A 31 7.88 10.85 -29.39
C GLN A 31 8.02 11.21 -27.90
N VAL A 32 7.44 12.34 -27.50
CA VAL A 32 7.52 12.87 -26.13
C VAL A 32 6.17 12.79 -25.40
N THR A 33 5.08 12.54 -26.14
CA THR A 33 3.72 12.51 -25.62
C THR A 33 3.09 11.11 -25.66
N GLY A 34 2.36 10.80 -24.59
CA GLY A 34 1.45 9.66 -24.49
C GLY A 34 2.12 8.32 -24.24
N PRO A 35 3.02 8.17 -23.22
CA PRO A 35 3.62 6.89 -22.81
C PRO A 35 2.57 5.77 -22.71
N HIS A 36 2.96 4.51 -22.89
CA HIS A 36 2.05 3.41 -22.59
C HIS A 36 1.94 3.39 -21.07
N SER A 37 0.88 4.04 -20.60
CA SER A 37 0.59 4.17 -19.19
C SER A 37 -0.51 3.20 -18.83
N ALA A 38 -0.16 2.13 -18.11
CA ALA A 38 -1.14 1.41 -17.33
C ALA A 38 -1.38 2.24 -16.06
N ALA A 39 -2.59 2.75 -15.89
CA ALA A 39 -3.02 3.47 -14.71
C ALA A 39 -4.18 2.73 -14.07
N VAL A 40 -4.16 2.59 -12.75
CA VAL A 40 -5.34 2.15 -12.01
C VAL A 40 -6.43 3.22 -12.12
N PRO A 41 -7.71 2.85 -11.95
CA PRO A 41 -8.78 3.83 -11.85
C PRO A 41 -8.45 4.93 -10.85
N GLY A 42 -8.59 6.18 -11.30
CA GLY A 42 -8.31 7.37 -10.52
C GLY A 42 -6.96 8.03 -10.78
N ILE A 43 -6.15 7.54 -11.71
CA ILE A 43 -4.97 8.26 -12.23
C ILE A 43 -5.22 8.66 -13.69
N THR A 44 -4.97 9.93 -14.00
CA THR A 44 -5.21 10.57 -15.30
C THR A 44 -4.14 11.62 -15.61
N GLY A 45 -4.22 12.30 -16.76
CA GLY A 45 -3.36 13.45 -17.06
C GLY A 45 -1.87 13.12 -17.06
N VAL A 46 -1.54 11.95 -17.60
CA VAL A 46 -0.22 11.35 -17.54
C VAL A 46 0.66 11.87 -18.68
N HIS A 47 1.73 12.60 -18.35
CA HIS A 47 2.59 13.26 -19.34
C HIS A 47 4.07 13.18 -18.97
N ASN A 48 4.93 12.92 -19.96
CA ASN A 48 6.37 13.09 -19.87
C ASN A 48 6.75 14.43 -20.54
N MET A 49 7.59 15.24 -19.90
CA MET A 49 7.85 16.62 -20.34
C MET A 49 8.81 16.74 -21.54
N ALA A 50 8.77 17.92 -22.19
CA ALA A 50 9.34 18.22 -23.51
C ALA A 50 10.87 18.20 -23.64
N ASN A 51 11.62 18.26 -22.53
CA ASN A 51 13.10 18.17 -22.56
C ASN A 51 13.61 16.72 -22.68
N ASN A 52 12.69 15.75 -22.76
CA ASN A 52 12.99 14.34 -22.95
C ASN A 52 12.51 13.86 -24.31
N GLY A 53 13.35 13.13 -25.03
CA GLY A 53 12.94 12.37 -26.21
C GLY A 53 12.90 10.88 -25.90
N VAL A 54 11.91 10.14 -26.41
CA VAL A 54 12.06 8.68 -26.43
C VAL A 54 13.12 8.30 -27.45
N GLU A 55 14.19 7.67 -26.99
CA GLU A 55 15.31 7.23 -27.82
C GLU A 55 15.54 5.73 -27.68
N GLN A 56 15.99 5.08 -28.77
CA GLN A 56 16.44 3.70 -28.72
C GLN A 56 17.81 3.65 -28.06
N PHE A 57 17.95 2.85 -27.01
CA PHE A 57 19.22 2.70 -26.31
C PHE A 57 20.20 1.87 -27.13
N TYR A 58 21.38 2.43 -27.38
CA TYR A 58 22.38 1.88 -28.30
C TYR A 58 22.62 0.37 -28.12
N GLY A 59 22.59 -0.37 -29.23
CA GLY A 59 22.86 -1.81 -29.24
C GLY A 59 21.74 -2.67 -28.64
N THR A 60 20.61 -2.08 -28.23
CA THR A 60 19.44 -2.79 -27.71
C THR A 60 18.18 -2.40 -28.48
N ASN A 61 17.12 -3.20 -28.36
CA ASN A 61 15.79 -2.82 -28.85
C ASN A 61 15.01 -1.97 -27.84
N ARG A 62 15.60 -1.64 -26.69
CA ARG A 62 14.93 -0.90 -25.62
C ARG A 62 14.78 0.56 -25.97
N LYS A 63 13.68 1.14 -25.50
CA LYS A 63 13.39 2.57 -25.65
C LYS A 63 13.38 3.21 -24.27
N LEU A 64 13.96 4.40 -24.17
CA LEU A 64 14.11 5.11 -22.90
C LEU A 64 13.62 6.53 -23.05
N SER A 65 13.08 7.11 -21.99
CA SER A 65 12.95 8.56 -21.88
C SER A 65 14.31 9.18 -21.64
N MET A 66 14.87 9.78 -22.68
CA MET A 66 16.24 10.28 -22.70
C MET A 66 16.29 11.79 -22.43
N THR A 67 17.01 12.18 -21.38
CA THR A 67 17.36 13.57 -21.08
C THR A 67 18.80 13.82 -21.51
N ARG A 68 19.05 14.79 -22.38
CA ARG A 68 20.41 15.21 -22.75
C ARG A 68 20.91 16.31 -21.81
N TRP A 69 22.21 16.33 -21.54
CA TRP A 69 22.85 17.31 -20.65
C TRP A 69 22.21 17.32 -19.25
N ALA A 70 21.99 16.12 -18.72
CA ALA A 70 21.33 15.91 -17.43
C ALA A 70 22.06 16.70 -16.33
N GLY A 71 21.30 17.41 -15.49
CA GLY A 71 21.83 18.34 -14.50
C GLY A 71 20.72 19.11 -13.78
N PRO A 72 21.08 20.15 -13.01
CA PRO A 72 20.10 21.00 -12.31
C PRO A 72 19.12 21.76 -13.24
N VAL A 73 19.44 21.86 -14.53
CA VAL A 73 18.65 22.60 -15.52
C VAL A 73 17.89 21.66 -16.46
N ASN A 74 18.51 20.57 -16.90
CA ASN A 74 17.87 19.56 -17.74
C ASN A 74 17.71 18.28 -16.92
N PHE A 75 16.48 17.91 -16.66
CA PHE A 75 16.13 16.72 -15.89
C PHE A 75 14.88 16.11 -16.50
N PRO A 76 14.69 14.79 -16.36
CA PRO A 76 13.43 14.21 -16.72
C PRO A 76 12.36 14.64 -15.72
N GLU A 77 11.16 14.90 -16.24
CA GLU A 77 9.99 15.20 -15.43
C GLU A 77 8.77 14.46 -15.96
N LEU A 78 8.00 13.94 -15.02
CA LEU A 78 6.75 13.27 -15.21
C LEU A 78 5.64 14.05 -14.49
N THR A 79 4.49 14.19 -15.13
CA THR A 79 3.26 14.72 -14.52
C THR A 79 2.17 13.65 -14.53
N PHE A 80 1.42 13.54 -13.45
CA PHE A 80 0.21 12.73 -13.36
C PHE A 80 -0.83 13.40 -12.46
N THR A 81 -2.09 13.04 -12.60
CA THR A 81 -3.18 13.58 -11.80
C THR A 81 -3.93 12.45 -11.13
N THR A 82 -4.12 12.51 -9.82
CA THR A 82 -5.02 11.62 -9.09
C THR A 82 -6.39 12.28 -8.96
N THR A 83 -7.46 11.51 -9.11
CA THR A 83 -8.84 12.01 -8.96
C THR A 83 -9.49 11.56 -7.64
N ARG A 84 -8.77 10.76 -6.85
CA ARG A 84 -9.20 10.21 -5.57
C ARG A 84 -7.99 9.99 -4.67
N ARG A 85 -8.21 9.79 -3.37
CA ARG A 85 -7.13 9.53 -2.40
C ARG A 85 -6.44 8.19 -2.70
N MET A 86 -5.11 8.15 -2.64
CA MET A 86 -4.29 6.95 -2.83
C MET A 86 -3.09 6.96 -1.88
N THR A 87 -2.62 5.80 -1.46
CA THR A 87 -1.36 5.69 -0.70
C THR A 87 -0.24 5.36 -1.67
N LEU A 88 0.76 6.23 -1.78
CA LEU A 88 2.02 5.91 -2.44
C LEU A 88 2.95 5.23 -1.42
N GLU A 89 3.56 4.12 -1.80
CA GLU A 89 4.50 3.39 -0.94
C GLU A 89 5.93 3.48 -1.46
N SER A 90 6.10 3.40 -2.79
CA SER A 90 7.40 3.54 -3.42
C SER A 90 7.31 3.98 -4.88
N ILE A 91 8.42 4.49 -5.38
CA ILE A 91 8.65 4.72 -6.79
C ILE A 91 9.76 3.78 -7.22
N GLU A 92 9.46 2.97 -8.22
CA GLU A 92 10.40 2.04 -8.83
C GLU A 92 10.69 2.51 -10.25
N PHE A 93 11.93 2.44 -10.68
CA PHE A 93 12.28 2.79 -12.05
C PHE A 93 13.57 2.11 -12.45
N SER A 94 13.79 2.01 -13.75
CA SER A 94 15.08 1.67 -14.30
C SER A 94 15.75 2.89 -14.90
N HIS A 95 17.07 2.96 -14.78
CA HIS A 95 17.84 4.05 -15.36
C HIS A 95 19.11 3.55 -16.02
N VAL A 96 19.57 4.37 -16.96
CA VAL A 96 20.90 4.28 -17.56
C VAL A 96 21.40 5.68 -17.83
N HIS A 97 22.69 5.85 -17.71
CA HIS A 97 23.35 7.08 -18.08
C HIS A 97 24.67 6.72 -18.75
N ASN A 98 25.09 7.51 -19.72
CA ASN A 98 26.37 7.27 -20.37
C ASN A 98 27.47 8.14 -19.79
N HIS A 99 28.63 7.51 -19.80
CA HIS A 99 29.92 8.13 -19.68
C HIS A 99 30.68 7.67 -20.94
N ASN A 100 30.59 8.45 -22.03
CA ASN A 100 31.08 8.03 -23.34
C ASN A 100 32.57 7.63 -23.28
N PRO A 101 32.97 6.48 -23.88
CA PRO A 101 34.38 6.15 -24.05
C PRO A 101 35.09 7.26 -24.87
N GLY A 102 36.10 7.91 -24.27
CA GLY A 102 36.84 9.03 -24.88
C GLY A 102 36.58 10.40 -24.25
N PHE A 103 35.51 10.54 -23.45
CA PHE A 103 35.22 11.71 -22.62
C PHE A 103 34.85 11.22 -21.22
N THR A 104 35.85 10.91 -20.40
CA THR A 104 35.62 10.36 -19.06
C THR A 104 34.97 11.40 -18.15
N THR A 105 33.65 11.38 -18.03
CA THR A 105 32.97 11.84 -16.83
C THR A 105 33.06 10.77 -15.76
N TYR A 106 34.27 10.51 -15.29
CA TYR A 106 34.40 10.15 -13.89
C TYR A 106 34.02 11.44 -13.13
N PRO A 107 32.91 11.49 -12.39
CA PRO A 107 32.58 10.50 -11.36
C PRO A 107 31.12 9.98 -11.38
N THR A 108 30.87 9.04 -10.47
CA THR A 108 29.55 8.81 -9.88
C THR A 108 28.93 10.13 -9.43
N TYR A 109 27.61 10.26 -9.58
CA TYR A 109 26.90 11.45 -9.10
C TYR A 109 25.58 11.06 -8.46
N ASP A 110 25.15 11.87 -7.52
CA ASP A 110 23.87 11.65 -6.85
C ASP A 110 22.74 12.29 -7.65
N VAL A 111 21.63 11.56 -7.73
CA VAL A 111 20.38 12.00 -8.33
C VAL A 111 19.33 12.08 -7.25
N ASP A 112 18.81 13.28 -7.04
CA ASP A 112 17.70 13.55 -6.15
C ASP A 112 16.39 13.38 -6.90
N VAL A 113 15.55 12.47 -6.42
CA VAL A 113 14.19 12.30 -6.90
C VAL A 113 13.30 13.18 -6.06
N GLN A 114 12.50 14.00 -6.73
CA GLN A 114 11.65 14.99 -6.08
C GLN A 114 10.20 14.85 -6.54
N LEU A 115 9.28 15.07 -5.60
CA LEU A 115 7.84 15.11 -5.84
C LEU A 115 7.32 16.52 -5.53
N ASP A 116 6.50 17.07 -6.41
CA ASP A 116 5.67 18.25 -6.17
C ASP A 116 4.21 17.82 -6.04
N SER A 117 3.60 18.13 -4.90
CA SER A 117 2.20 17.87 -4.55
C SER A 117 1.31 19.14 -4.65
N GLY A 118 1.80 20.19 -5.31
CA GLY A 118 1.14 21.50 -5.43
C GLY A 118 1.75 22.60 -4.56
N SER A 119 2.75 22.28 -3.74
CA SER A 119 3.44 23.21 -2.84
C SER A 119 4.89 23.48 -3.26
N GLY A 120 5.30 22.99 -4.42
CA GLY A 120 6.68 22.95 -4.87
C GLY A 120 7.34 21.59 -4.59
N TYR A 121 8.53 21.40 -5.15
CA TYR A 121 9.24 20.13 -5.10
C TYR A 121 9.89 19.87 -3.74
N THR A 122 9.70 18.66 -3.23
CA THR A 122 10.39 18.11 -2.06
C THR A 122 11.17 16.86 -2.45
N SER A 123 12.38 16.69 -1.90
CA SER A 123 13.16 15.47 -2.05
C SER A 123 12.44 14.29 -1.38
N ILE A 124 12.32 13.19 -2.11
CA ILE A 124 11.71 11.94 -1.64
C ILE A 124 12.74 10.81 -1.56
N GLY A 125 13.94 11.01 -2.11
CA GLY A 125 15.05 10.08 -2.01
C GLY A 125 16.19 10.44 -2.95
N VAL A 126 17.38 9.96 -2.60
CA VAL A 126 18.60 10.16 -3.39
C VAL A 126 19.22 8.79 -3.67
N PHE A 127 19.71 8.61 -4.88
CA PHE A 127 20.51 7.44 -5.26
C PHE A 127 21.76 7.86 -6.02
N THR A 128 22.76 7.00 -6.05
CA THR A 128 24.02 7.25 -6.77
C THR A 128 23.97 6.60 -8.14
N ALA A 129 24.17 7.41 -9.18
CA ALA A 129 24.25 7.01 -10.57
C ALA A 129 25.67 6.48 -10.88
N GLU A 130 25.79 5.17 -11.13
CA GLU A 130 27.06 4.45 -11.35
C GLU A 130 27.49 4.41 -12.83
N PRO A 131 28.78 4.63 -13.17
CA PRO A 131 29.25 5.09 -14.48
C PRO A 131 28.96 4.20 -15.72
N SER A 132 28.37 3.02 -15.55
CA SER A 132 27.86 2.22 -16.66
C SER A 132 26.88 1.17 -16.18
N GLY A 133 25.75 1.03 -16.86
CA GLY A 133 24.83 -0.08 -16.63
C GLY A 133 23.38 0.29 -16.89
N TYR A 134 22.52 -0.71 -16.78
CA TYR A 134 21.08 -0.54 -16.68
C TYR A 134 20.69 -0.96 -15.27
N PHE A 135 20.33 0.01 -14.44
CA PHE A 135 20.10 -0.18 -13.02
C PHE A 135 18.61 -0.08 -12.72
N SER A 136 18.20 -0.69 -11.62
CA SER A 136 16.83 -0.59 -11.11
C SER A 136 16.90 -0.01 -9.71
N GLU A 137 16.11 1.02 -9.49
CA GLU A 137 16.03 1.76 -8.23
C GLU A 137 14.64 1.63 -7.63
N LYS A 138 14.60 1.65 -6.30
CA LYS A 138 13.38 1.70 -5.51
C LYS A 138 13.54 2.72 -4.40
N ILE A 139 12.73 3.76 -4.45
CA ILE A 139 12.68 4.80 -3.43
C ILE A 139 11.39 4.61 -2.63
N ALA A 140 11.51 4.41 -1.32
CA ALA A 140 10.35 4.35 -0.43
C ALA A 140 9.79 5.76 -0.25
N VAL A 141 8.50 5.94 -0.54
CA VAL A 141 7.80 7.23 -0.49
C VAL A 141 6.45 7.03 0.21
N PRO A 142 6.44 6.65 1.50
CA PRO A 142 5.19 6.47 2.22
C PRO A 142 4.46 7.83 2.31
N GLY A 143 3.34 7.97 1.62
CA GLY A 143 2.60 9.23 1.59
C GLY A 143 1.20 9.11 1.03
N LEU A 144 0.32 9.99 1.49
CA LEU A 144 -1.04 10.12 0.97
C LEU A 144 -1.04 11.05 -0.25
N LEU A 145 -1.49 10.54 -1.39
CA LEU A 145 -1.80 11.33 -2.58
C LEU A 145 -3.27 11.72 -2.52
N LEU A 146 -3.56 12.97 -2.17
CA LEU A 146 -4.89 13.57 -2.31
C LEU A 146 -5.23 13.81 -3.79
N PRO A 147 -6.51 13.98 -4.17
CA PRO A 147 -6.86 14.41 -5.53
C PRO A 147 -6.10 15.67 -5.94
N GLY A 148 -5.38 15.61 -7.05
CA GLY A 148 -4.53 16.71 -7.48
C GLY A 148 -3.55 16.32 -8.58
N THR A 149 -2.86 17.32 -9.13
CA THR A 149 -1.79 17.12 -10.12
C THR A 149 -0.44 17.11 -9.43
N TYR A 150 0.35 16.07 -9.72
CA TYR A 150 1.66 15.82 -9.15
C TYR A 150 2.72 15.86 -10.24
N LYS A 151 3.94 16.25 -9.84
CA LYS A 151 5.11 16.21 -10.70
C LYS A 151 6.27 15.47 -10.04
N LEU A 152 6.88 14.56 -10.78
CA LEU A 152 8.07 13.82 -10.39
C LEU A 152 9.24 14.24 -11.27
N ARG A 153 10.39 14.50 -10.67
CA ARG A 153 11.62 14.80 -11.43
C ARG A 153 12.84 14.15 -10.81
N TRP A 154 13.85 13.90 -11.65
CA TRP A 154 15.14 13.32 -11.26
C TRP A 154 16.24 14.33 -11.54
N ILE A 155 16.78 14.98 -10.51
CA ILE A 155 17.78 16.03 -10.63
C ILE A 155 19.14 15.50 -10.24
N ALA A 156 20.12 15.56 -11.15
CA ALA A 156 21.50 15.37 -10.77
C ALA A 156 21.97 16.54 -9.87
N LEU A 157 22.42 16.23 -8.66
CA LEU A 157 22.79 17.22 -7.63
C LEU A 157 24.05 18.00 -7.97
N VAL A 158 24.95 17.36 -8.70
CA VAL A 158 26.06 18.02 -9.39
C VAL A 158 25.75 18.00 -10.87
N SER A 159 26.20 19.01 -11.60
CA SER A 159 26.13 18.96 -13.06
C SER A 159 27.27 18.06 -13.54
N PRO A 160 26.99 16.85 -14.08
CA PRO A 160 28.02 16.05 -14.72
C PRO A 160 28.43 16.63 -16.09
N ASN A 161 27.91 17.81 -16.49
CA ASN A 161 27.87 18.30 -17.86
C ASN A 161 29.26 18.50 -18.51
N THR A 162 29.71 17.51 -19.27
CA THR A 162 30.74 17.61 -20.30
C THR A 162 30.16 17.78 -21.71
N ASN A 163 28.88 18.16 -21.81
CA ASN A 163 28.11 18.34 -23.04
C ASN A 163 27.79 17.03 -23.79
N THR A 164 28.02 15.85 -23.19
CA THR A 164 27.78 14.54 -23.83
C THR A 164 26.96 13.56 -22.99
N GLU A 165 26.62 13.95 -21.77
CA GLU A 165 25.87 13.15 -20.81
C GLU A 165 24.42 13.00 -21.23
N PHE A 166 23.88 11.84 -20.95
CA PHE A 166 22.45 11.62 -20.89
C PHE A 166 22.06 10.89 -19.63
N PHE A 167 20.79 11.06 -19.27
CA PHE A 167 20.11 10.25 -18.27
C PHE A 167 18.84 9.69 -18.91
N GLY A 168 18.75 8.37 -18.98
CA GLY A 168 17.67 7.62 -19.59
C GLY A 168 16.84 6.92 -18.52
N LEU A 169 15.52 7.11 -18.54
CA LEU A 169 14.57 6.43 -17.65
C LEU A 169 13.72 5.42 -18.40
N ASP A 170 13.32 4.39 -17.68
CA ASP A 170 12.46 3.32 -18.17
C ASP A 170 11.71 2.62 -17.02
N ASN A 171 10.65 1.88 -17.34
CA ASN A 171 9.85 1.11 -16.38
C ASN A 171 9.50 1.88 -15.10
N ILE A 172 9.06 3.14 -15.24
CA ILE A 172 8.74 3.98 -14.08
C ILE A 172 7.42 3.49 -13.50
N ARG A 173 7.39 3.14 -12.22
CA ARG A 173 6.23 2.58 -11.53
C ARG A 173 5.97 3.33 -10.24
N LEU A 174 4.76 3.84 -10.08
CA LEU A 174 4.22 4.24 -8.80
C LEU A 174 3.60 3.01 -8.15
N VAL A 175 4.19 2.58 -7.04
CA VAL A 175 3.74 1.40 -6.30
C VAL A 175 3.06 1.87 -5.03
N GLY A 176 1.84 1.40 -4.81
CA GLY A 176 1.04 1.83 -3.68
C GLY A 176 -0.30 1.13 -3.63
N THR A 177 -1.24 1.70 -2.89
CA THR A 177 -2.60 1.16 -2.78
C THR A 177 -3.62 2.23 -3.12
N ASP A 178 -4.72 1.81 -3.73
CA ASP A 178 -5.86 2.70 -3.98
C ASP A 178 -6.75 2.89 -2.73
N ALA A 179 -6.23 2.49 -1.56
CA ALA A 179 -6.86 2.63 -0.27
C ALA A 179 -6.06 3.56 0.65
N GLN A 180 -6.74 4.53 1.26
CA GLN A 180 -6.17 5.33 2.34
C GLN A 180 -5.96 4.46 3.59
N VAL A 181 -4.77 4.45 4.18
CA VAL A 181 -4.55 3.77 5.45
C VAL A 181 -4.93 4.68 6.60
N VAL A 182 -5.79 4.21 7.50
CA VAL A 182 -6.25 4.98 8.67
C VAL A 182 -6.02 4.20 9.96
N ASN A 183 -5.97 4.89 11.08
CA ASN A 183 -5.84 4.25 12.38
C ASN A 183 -7.18 3.70 12.85
N VAL A 184 -7.12 2.52 13.46
CA VAL A 184 -8.26 1.91 14.16
C VAL A 184 -7.87 1.66 15.60
N ASP A 185 -8.80 1.86 16.51
CA ASP A 185 -8.69 1.43 17.90
C ASP A 185 -9.69 0.31 18.20
N ILE A 186 -9.27 -0.66 19.00
CA ILE A 186 -10.10 -1.78 19.45
C ILE A 186 -10.23 -1.69 20.96
N LYS A 187 -11.44 -1.38 21.43
CA LYS A 187 -11.74 -0.97 22.81
C LYS A 187 -11.18 -1.86 23.93
N SER A 188 -10.99 -3.16 23.69
CA SER A 188 -10.46 -4.12 24.67
C SER A 188 -9.07 -4.67 24.31
N ASN A 189 -8.54 -4.32 23.13
CA ASN A 189 -7.41 -4.99 22.47
C ASN A 189 -7.50 -6.53 22.50
N SER A 190 -8.70 -7.09 22.70
CA SER A 190 -8.96 -8.52 22.86
C SER A 190 -10.21 -8.89 22.07
N ILE A 191 -10.06 -9.80 21.11
CA ILE A 191 -11.16 -10.28 20.26
C ILE A 191 -11.56 -11.67 20.72
N HIS A 192 -12.80 -11.80 21.15
CA HIS A 192 -13.39 -13.07 21.57
C HIS A 192 -14.09 -13.72 20.39
N LEU A 193 -13.56 -14.83 19.86
CA LEU A 193 -14.11 -15.47 18.64
C LEU A 193 -15.40 -16.29 18.86
N CYS A 194 -15.81 -16.51 20.12
CA CYS A 194 -16.95 -17.35 20.48
C CYS A 194 -18.16 -16.55 20.99
N SER A 195 -18.54 -15.47 20.30
CA SER A 195 -19.74 -14.70 20.64
C SER A 195 -21.02 -15.47 20.26
N TYR A 196 -21.30 -16.61 20.90
CA TYR A 196 -22.62 -17.26 20.84
C TYR A 196 -23.50 -16.72 21.97
N GLY A 197 -24.71 -16.25 21.64
CA GLY A 197 -25.65 -15.70 22.63
C GLY A 197 -25.35 -14.23 23.01
N PRO A 198 -25.61 -13.80 24.26
CA PRO A 198 -25.59 -12.39 24.68
C PRO A 198 -24.19 -11.80 24.85
N MET A 199 -23.17 -12.36 24.19
CA MET A 199 -21.81 -11.83 24.30
C MET A 199 -21.72 -10.43 23.68
N PRO A 200 -20.94 -9.52 24.29
CA PRO A 200 -20.81 -8.16 23.79
C PRO A 200 -20.22 -8.18 22.38
N ALA A 201 -20.83 -7.41 21.48
CA ALA A 201 -20.24 -7.13 20.18
C ALA A 201 -18.83 -6.55 20.36
N MET A 202 -17.93 -6.91 19.44
CA MET A 202 -16.63 -6.26 19.37
C MET A 202 -16.84 -4.80 18.98
N VAL A 203 -16.18 -3.89 19.69
CA VAL A 203 -16.25 -2.45 19.38
C VAL A 203 -14.91 -2.03 18.79
N ALA A 204 -14.96 -1.46 17.59
CA ALA A 204 -13.81 -0.82 16.97
C ALA A 204 -14.15 0.63 16.57
N ALA A 205 -13.20 1.53 16.78
CA ALA A 205 -13.28 2.91 16.37
C ALA A 205 -12.36 3.12 15.16
N ILE A 206 -12.91 3.59 14.05
CA ILE A 206 -12.13 4.12 12.93
C ILE A 206 -11.85 5.58 13.26
N LEU A 207 -10.57 5.92 13.42
CA LEU A 207 -10.20 7.21 13.97
C LEU A 207 -10.25 8.29 12.89
N GLY A 208 -10.94 9.39 13.19
CA GLY A 208 -10.97 10.57 12.33
C GLY A 208 -9.64 11.33 12.40
N SER A 209 -9.39 12.18 11.40
CA SER A 209 -8.27 13.12 11.42
C SER A 209 -8.53 14.32 10.50
N ASP A 210 -7.59 15.25 10.45
CA ASP A 210 -7.55 16.34 9.45
C ASP A 210 -7.52 15.81 8.00
N GLU A 211 -6.96 14.62 7.80
CA GLU A 211 -6.83 13.96 6.50
C GLU A 211 -7.91 12.89 6.24
N PHE A 212 -8.75 12.59 7.22
CA PHE A 212 -9.79 11.55 7.11
C PHE A 212 -11.07 11.94 7.84
N ASP A 213 -12.05 12.43 7.08
CA ASP A 213 -13.40 12.67 7.57
C ASP A 213 -14.20 11.37 7.60
N ILE A 214 -14.58 10.92 8.80
CA ILE A 214 -15.39 9.71 8.99
C ILE A 214 -16.79 9.81 8.36
N ASN A 215 -17.27 11.01 8.03
CA ASN A 215 -18.54 11.22 7.35
C ASN A 215 -18.48 10.85 5.87
N ASP A 216 -17.28 10.71 5.31
CA ASP A 216 -17.08 10.22 3.95
C ASP A 216 -17.32 8.69 3.85
N ILE A 217 -17.38 7.97 4.97
CA ILE A 217 -17.48 6.51 5.01
C ILE A 217 -18.89 6.03 4.65
N ILE A 218 -18.98 5.12 3.68
CA ILE A 218 -20.19 4.35 3.41
C ILE A 218 -20.24 3.20 4.43
N THR A 219 -21.00 3.36 5.51
CA THR A 219 -21.06 2.40 6.63
C THR A 219 -21.41 0.96 6.20
N ASP A 220 -22.26 0.80 5.18
CA ASP A 220 -22.67 -0.49 4.62
C ASP A 220 -21.54 -1.25 3.89
N SER A 221 -20.51 -0.53 3.49
CA SER A 221 -19.33 -1.11 2.83
C SER A 221 -18.32 -1.68 3.82
N LEU A 222 -18.45 -1.38 5.12
CA LEU A 222 -17.47 -1.77 6.13
C LEU A 222 -17.32 -3.29 6.19
N ARG A 223 -16.08 -3.77 6.26
CA ARG A 223 -15.74 -5.19 6.45
C ARG A 223 -14.61 -5.31 7.47
N PHE A 224 -14.79 -6.13 8.50
CA PHE A 224 -13.77 -6.39 9.53
C PHE A 224 -13.06 -7.71 9.23
N SER A 225 -11.76 -7.67 8.93
CA SER A 225 -10.97 -8.83 8.52
C SER A 225 -11.63 -9.67 7.42
N GLY A 226 -12.34 -9.01 6.48
CA GLY A 226 -13.07 -9.66 5.38
C GLY A 226 -14.48 -10.16 5.74
N ALA A 227 -14.88 -10.12 7.02
CA ALA A 227 -16.25 -10.41 7.42
C ALA A 227 -17.14 -9.17 7.21
N GLU A 228 -18.38 -9.42 6.80
CA GLU A 228 -19.41 -8.38 6.76
C GLU A 228 -19.77 -7.90 8.17
N VAL A 229 -20.12 -6.62 8.31
CA VAL A 229 -20.77 -6.15 9.52
C VAL A 229 -22.17 -6.75 9.55
N LYS A 230 -22.32 -7.95 10.13
CA LYS A 230 -23.64 -8.53 10.32
C LYS A 230 -24.33 -7.92 11.54
N LEU A 231 -25.57 -7.53 11.28
CA LEU A 231 -26.46 -6.73 12.11
C LEU A 231 -26.90 -7.52 13.36
N VAL A 232 -26.71 -6.96 14.57
CA VAL A 232 -27.43 -7.45 15.76
C VAL A 232 -28.80 -6.78 15.81
N GLY A 233 -29.84 -7.48 15.35
CA GLY A 233 -31.23 -7.19 15.73
C GLY A 233 -31.81 -5.83 15.31
N LYS A 234 -31.16 -5.10 14.41
CA LYS A 234 -31.68 -3.86 13.82
C LYS A 234 -31.48 -3.86 12.31
N THR A 235 -32.50 -3.43 11.59
CA THR A 235 -32.54 -3.32 10.12
C THR A 235 -31.79 -2.10 9.58
N ASP A 236 -31.34 -1.19 10.45
CA ASP A 236 -30.70 0.08 10.07
C ASP A 236 -29.20 0.10 10.44
N PRO A 237 -28.29 0.11 9.45
CA PRO A 237 -26.85 0.20 9.63
C PRO A 237 -26.37 1.44 10.39
N ASP A 238 -27.06 2.58 10.26
CA ASP A 238 -26.70 3.82 10.96
C ASP A 238 -26.90 3.71 12.48
N SER A 239 -27.66 2.71 12.94
CA SER A 239 -27.85 2.42 14.35
C SER A 239 -26.71 1.61 15.00
N LEU A 240 -25.73 1.17 14.21
CA LEU A 240 -24.63 0.29 14.65
C LEU A 240 -23.30 1.00 14.83
N CYS A 241 -23.15 2.14 14.17
CA CYS A 241 -22.01 3.03 14.34
C CYS A 241 -22.46 4.30 15.05
N SER A 242 -21.62 4.80 15.95
CA SER A 242 -21.83 6.08 16.61
C SER A 242 -20.62 6.97 16.37
N ARG A 243 -20.86 8.25 16.17
CA ARG A 243 -19.80 9.25 16.06
C ARG A 243 -19.41 9.72 17.45
N LYS A 244 -18.13 9.58 17.77
CA LYS A 244 -17.59 10.00 19.06
C LYS A 244 -16.10 10.16 18.94
N ASP A 245 -15.58 11.29 19.39
CA ASP A 245 -14.15 11.46 19.66
C ASP A 245 -13.75 10.58 20.87
N VAL A 246 -13.22 9.38 20.61
CA VAL A 246 -12.83 8.42 21.65
C VAL A 246 -11.42 8.67 22.18
N ASN A 247 -10.55 9.27 21.38
CA ASN A 247 -9.15 9.53 21.72
C ASN A 247 -8.89 10.98 22.22
N LYS A 248 -9.88 11.87 22.10
CA LYS A 248 -9.89 13.29 22.46
C LYS A 248 -8.94 14.15 21.61
N ASP A 249 -8.78 13.84 20.34
CA ASP A 249 -7.93 14.61 19.42
C ASP A 249 -8.66 15.77 18.73
N GLY A 250 -9.97 15.90 18.94
CA GLY A 250 -10.81 16.94 18.35
C GLY A 250 -11.47 16.55 17.02
N TYR A 251 -11.23 15.34 16.52
CA TYR A 251 -11.92 14.76 15.37
C TYR A 251 -12.92 13.69 15.84
N GLU A 252 -14.04 13.54 15.12
CA GLU A 252 -14.99 12.47 15.45
C GLU A 252 -14.47 11.12 14.94
N ASP A 253 -14.58 10.08 15.77
CA ASP A 253 -14.29 8.70 15.37
C ASP A 253 -15.59 7.95 15.06
N LEU A 254 -15.54 7.02 14.10
CA LEU A 254 -16.65 6.15 13.79
C LEU A 254 -16.54 4.86 14.61
N VAL A 255 -17.32 4.78 15.68
CA VAL A 255 -17.33 3.65 16.61
C VAL A 255 -18.40 2.66 16.20
N CYS A 256 -18.00 1.52 15.64
CA CYS A 256 -18.90 0.49 15.14
C CYS A 256 -18.86 -0.79 15.99
N ASN A 257 -20.00 -1.48 16.04
CA ASN A 257 -20.15 -2.77 16.69
C ASN A 257 -20.09 -3.91 15.65
N TYR A 258 -19.26 -4.92 15.90
CA TYR A 258 -19.02 -6.05 15.02
C TYR A 258 -19.36 -7.38 15.73
N LEU A 259 -20.00 -8.29 15.00
CA LEU A 259 -20.18 -9.67 15.44
C LEU A 259 -18.93 -10.48 15.15
N THR A 260 -18.37 -11.12 16.17
CA THR A 260 -17.11 -11.88 16.01
C THR A 260 -17.32 -13.28 15.43
N MET A 261 -18.57 -13.77 15.41
CA MET A 261 -18.93 -15.10 14.86
C MET A 261 -18.70 -15.23 13.34
N ASP A 262 -18.71 -14.12 12.61
CA ASP A 262 -18.47 -14.11 11.16
C ASP A 262 -16.98 -13.89 10.80
N LEU A 263 -16.10 -13.74 11.80
CA LEU A 263 -14.65 -13.53 11.62
C LEU A 263 -13.92 -14.84 11.30
N GLY A 264 -14.35 -15.54 10.25
CA GLY A 264 -13.82 -16.85 9.85
C GLY A 264 -12.33 -16.84 9.44
N SER A 265 -11.76 -15.65 9.23
CA SER A 265 -10.37 -15.43 8.81
C SER A 265 -9.39 -15.21 9.98
N ILE A 266 -9.88 -15.03 11.21
CA ILE A 266 -9.04 -14.70 12.38
C ILE A 266 -8.77 -15.95 13.20
N ASN A 267 -7.51 -16.14 13.60
CA ASN A 267 -7.09 -17.26 14.43
C ASN A 267 -6.20 -16.80 15.59
N ALA A 268 -5.75 -17.73 16.43
CA ALA A 268 -4.98 -17.42 17.64
C ALA A 268 -3.60 -16.78 17.37
N SER A 269 -3.06 -16.86 16.15
CA SER A 269 -1.81 -16.19 15.76
C SER A 269 -2.03 -14.83 15.10
N THR A 270 -3.28 -14.42 14.87
CA THR A 270 -3.60 -13.10 14.32
C THR A 270 -3.23 -12.02 15.35
N THR A 271 -2.26 -11.17 15.01
CA THR A 271 -1.81 -10.05 15.87
C THR A 271 -2.20 -8.69 15.30
N LYS A 272 -2.63 -8.65 14.04
CA LYS A 272 -3.12 -7.48 13.33
C LYS A 272 -4.45 -7.80 12.68
N VAL A 273 -5.37 -6.86 12.77
CA VAL A 273 -6.70 -6.91 12.15
C VAL A 273 -6.89 -5.62 11.37
N SER A 274 -7.75 -5.68 10.37
CA SER A 274 -8.03 -4.53 9.53
C SER A 274 -9.51 -4.36 9.31
N ILE A 275 -9.94 -3.11 9.20
CA ILE A 275 -11.25 -2.73 8.71
C ILE A 275 -11.04 -2.17 7.31
N VAL A 276 -11.84 -2.58 6.35
CA VAL A 276 -11.85 -1.95 5.02
C VAL A 276 -13.23 -1.39 4.75
N GLY A 277 -13.29 -0.35 3.92
CA GLY A 277 -14.53 0.26 3.48
C GLY A 277 -14.31 1.16 2.27
N ASP A 278 -15.43 1.60 1.71
CA ASP A 278 -15.52 2.53 0.61
C ASP A 278 -15.92 3.92 1.14
N LEU A 279 -15.42 4.96 0.49
CA LEU A 279 -15.81 6.35 0.72
C LEU A 279 -16.77 6.83 -0.37
N TYR A 280 -17.51 7.91 -0.11
CA TYR A 280 -18.44 8.50 -1.09
C TYR A 280 -17.77 9.01 -2.37
N ASP A 281 -16.46 9.28 -2.36
CA ASP A 281 -15.66 9.65 -3.53
C ASP A 281 -15.17 8.43 -4.35
N ALA A 282 -15.64 7.23 -4.01
CA ALA A 282 -15.23 5.94 -4.58
C ALA A 282 -13.77 5.54 -4.31
N SER A 283 -13.05 6.27 -3.45
CA SER A 283 -11.81 5.75 -2.86
C SER A 283 -12.10 4.69 -1.81
N LYS A 284 -11.08 3.92 -1.47
CA LYS A 284 -11.14 2.90 -0.44
C LYS A 284 -10.36 3.37 0.77
N PHE A 285 -10.62 2.76 1.91
CA PHE A 285 -9.72 2.88 3.05
C PHE A 285 -9.48 1.53 3.71
N LYS A 286 -8.34 1.44 4.39
CA LYS A 286 -7.99 0.35 5.28
C LYS A 286 -7.59 0.90 6.63
N GLY A 287 -8.48 0.69 7.59
CA GLY A 287 -8.20 0.84 9.00
C GLY A 287 -7.27 -0.27 9.49
N VAL A 288 -6.18 0.09 10.16
CA VAL A 288 -5.27 -0.85 10.82
C VAL A 288 -5.21 -0.56 12.30
N ASN A 289 -5.30 -1.61 13.13
CA ASN A 289 -5.08 -1.41 14.56
C ASN A 289 -3.63 -1.02 14.81
N ARG A 290 -3.42 0.03 15.61
CA ARG A 290 -2.09 0.45 16.04
C ARG A 290 -1.48 -0.57 17.00
N ASP A 291 -2.32 -1.16 17.85
CA ASP A 291 -1.91 -2.08 18.89
C ASP A 291 -1.99 -3.55 18.47
N ARG A 292 -1.24 -4.41 19.16
CA ARG A 292 -1.41 -5.86 19.03
C ARG A 292 -2.74 -6.25 19.62
N VAL A 293 -3.53 -7.02 18.87
CA VAL A 293 -4.73 -7.66 19.41
C VAL A 293 -4.41 -9.02 20.02
N ASN A 294 -5.07 -9.34 21.12
CA ASN A 294 -5.08 -10.67 21.69
C ASN A 294 -6.33 -11.41 21.20
N ILE A 295 -6.16 -12.58 20.56
CA ILE A 295 -7.29 -13.39 20.12
C ILE A 295 -7.59 -14.43 21.20
N VAL A 296 -8.69 -14.25 21.89
CA VAL A 296 -9.11 -15.15 22.97
C VAL A 296 -10.03 -16.23 22.40
N LYS A 297 -9.49 -17.44 22.24
CA LYS A 297 -10.28 -18.64 21.97
C LYS A 297 -10.83 -19.18 23.28
N TYR A 298 -12.10 -18.91 23.58
CA TYR A 298 -12.83 -19.78 24.49
C TYR A 298 -13.27 -21.04 23.72
N PRO A 299 -13.37 -22.23 24.35
CA PRO A 299 -14.19 -23.27 23.78
C PRO A 299 -15.61 -22.72 23.68
N CYS A 300 -16.13 -22.55 22.47
CA CYS A 300 -17.53 -22.18 22.26
C CYS A 300 -18.35 -23.26 22.97
N SER A 301 -18.98 -22.94 24.10
CA SER A 301 -19.69 -23.91 24.95
C SER A 301 -20.80 -24.56 24.14
N GLY A 302 -20.54 -25.78 23.66
CA GLY A 302 -21.31 -26.45 22.63
C GLY A 302 -20.47 -27.45 21.81
N ALA A 303 -19.15 -27.24 21.72
CA ALA A 303 -18.24 -28.33 21.38
C ALA A 303 -18.09 -29.21 22.62
N THR A 304 -18.68 -30.41 22.60
CA THR A 304 -18.35 -31.45 23.57
C THR A 304 -16.85 -31.70 23.53
N ASP A 305 -16.25 -31.97 24.69
CA ASP A 305 -14.81 -32.19 24.91
C ASP A 305 -14.18 -33.28 24.01
N ASP A 306 -14.99 -34.00 23.24
CA ASP A 306 -14.60 -35.08 22.32
C ASP A 306 -13.90 -34.60 21.04
N ASP A 307 -13.92 -33.31 20.70
CA ASP A 307 -13.18 -32.77 19.54
C ASP A 307 -11.75 -32.27 19.89
N ILE A 308 -11.30 -32.46 21.15
CA ILE A 308 -9.91 -32.27 21.56
C ILE A 308 -9.23 -33.64 21.76
N VAL A 309 -9.06 -34.38 20.67
CA VAL A 309 -8.19 -35.57 20.56
C VAL A 309 -6.92 -35.10 19.85
N THR A 310 -5.68 -35.24 20.31
CA THR A 310 -5.02 -35.89 21.46
C THR A 310 -3.61 -35.29 21.49
N LYS A 311 -3.09 -34.89 22.65
CA LYS A 311 -1.65 -34.75 22.84
C LYS A 311 -1.20 -35.81 23.84
N ASP A 312 -0.51 -36.81 23.31
CA ASP A 312 0.56 -37.59 23.93
C ASP A 312 0.60 -37.54 25.46
N ARG A 313 -0.15 -38.44 26.11
CA ARG A 313 0.25 -38.93 27.42
C ARG A 313 1.03 -40.21 27.21
N GLU A 314 2.36 -40.11 27.29
CA GLU A 314 3.21 -41.27 27.47
C GLU A 314 2.70 -42.14 28.63
N PRO A 315 2.63 -43.47 28.48
CA PRO A 315 2.30 -44.34 29.58
C PRO A 315 3.43 -44.33 30.62
N PRO A 316 3.11 -44.35 31.93
CA PRO A 316 4.13 -44.32 32.98
C PRO A 316 4.97 -45.60 32.93
N GLN A 317 6.29 -45.44 32.79
CA GLN A 317 7.24 -46.54 32.94
C GLN A 317 7.20 -47.06 34.38
N ARG A 318 6.77 -48.31 34.56
CA ARG A 318 6.92 -49.05 35.81
C ARG A 318 8.37 -49.50 35.93
N GLY A 319 9.11 -48.89 36.85
CA GLY A 319 10.39 -49.41 37.32
C GLY A 319 10.18 -50.72 38.09
N PHE A 320 10.87 -51.78 37.65
CA PHE A 320 11.09 -52.98 38.45
C PHE A 320 12.30 -52.75 39.35
N GLY A 321 12.09 -52.80 40.66
CA GLY A 321 13.12 -52.89 41.69
C GLY A 321 13.04 -54.24 42.40
N ASN A 322 14.21 -54.82 42.68
CA ASN A 322 14.49 -56.18 43.14
C ASN A 322 13.83 -56.58 44.47
N HIS A 323 13.46 -57.86 44.57
CA HIS A 323 13.86 -58.79 45.63
C HIS A 323 13.77 -60.23 45.13
#